data_AF-A0A2V9SZ70-F1
#
_entry.id   AF-A0A2V9SZ70-F1
#
_cell.length_a   1.000
_cell.length_b   1.000
_cell.length_c   1.000
_cell.angle_alpha   90.00
_cell.angle_beta   90.00
_cell.angle_gamma   90.00
#
_symmetry.space_group_name_H-M   'P 1'
#
loop_
_entity.id
_entity.type
_entity.pdbx_description
1 polymer ?
#
loop_
_entity_poly.entity_id
_entity_poly.type
_entity_poly.pdbx_seq_one_letter_code
_entity_poly.pdbx_strand_id
1 'polypeptide(L)' 'MLRKNRLFTPGPTPILPAAQTAMASFAMHHRTADFRALFSRVLSDLKQFIGTNNDVLVLTASGTGAMEGA' A
#
# COMPACT_ATOMS: atom_id res chain seq x y z
N MET A 1 6.82 -17.32 26.53
CA MET A 1 7.21 -16.00 26.00
C MET A 1 7.08 -16.03 24.49
N LEU A 2 6.33 -15.11 23.87
CA LEU A 2 6.23 -15.03 22.40
C LEU A 2 7.58 -14.57 21.84
N ARG A 3 8.22 -15.40 20.99
CA ARG A 3 9.41 -15.01 20.24
C ARG A 3 8.99 -14.25 18.98
N LYS A 4 9.37 -12.97 18.88
CA LYS A 4 9.12 -12.16 17.68
C LYS A 4 10.19 -12.47 16.63
N ASN A 5 9.83 -13.22 15.60
CA ASN A 5 10.70 -13.44 14.45
C ASN A 5 11.03 -12.09 13.79
N ARG A 6 12.32 -11.80 13.66
CA ARG A 6 12.84 -10.64 12.93
C ARG A 6 13.32 -11.12 11.58
N LEU A 7 12.80 -10.51 10.53
CA LEU A 7 13.16 -10.82 9.16
C LEU A 7 14.20 -9.80 8.69
N PHE A 8 15.38 -10.28 8.30
CA PHE A 8 16.51 -9.47 7.82
C PHE A 8 16.84 -9.79 6.35
N THR A 9 15.81 -10.07 5.55
CA THR A 9 15.93 -10.28 4.10
C THR A 9 15.74 -8.97 3.34
N PRO A 10 16.22 -8.83 2.10
CA PRO A 10 16.01 -7.61 1.28
C PRO A 10 14.56 -7.44 0.81
N GLY A 11 13.73 -8.45 1.00
CA GLY A 11 12.32 -8.50 0.60
C GLY A 11 11.85 -9.96 0.62
N PRO A 12 10.70 -10.28 1.25
CA PRO A 12 9.88 -9.41 2.11
C PRO A 12 10.64 -8.92 3.36
N THR A 13 10.15 -7.87 4.04
CA THR A 13 10.70 -7.34 5.31
C THR A 13 9.57 -7.22 6.35
N PRO A 14 9.88 -7.01 7.65
CA PRO A 14 8.86 -6.79 8.66
C PRO A 14 8.00 -5.56 8.34
N ILE A 15 6.69 -5.75 8.30
CA ILE A 15 5.72 -4.67 8.05
C ILE A 15 5.69 -3.73 9.25
N LEU A 16 5.57 -2.42 9.03
CA LEU A 16 5.39 -1.43 10.09
C LEU A 16 4.15 -1.76 10.95
N PRO A 17 4.20 -1.62 12.29
CA PRO A 17 3.05 -1.93 13.15
C PRO A 17 1.75 -1.24 12.74
N ALA A 18 1.82 0.04 12.34
CA ALA A 18 0.65 0.79 11.88
C ALA A 18 0.00 0.17 10.63
N ALA A 19 0.81 -0.33 9.69
CA ALA A 19 0.31 -1.01 8.50
C ALA A 19 -0.29 -2.39 8.84
N GLN A 20 0.28 -3.12 9.81
CA GLN A 20 -0.32 -4.36 10.31
C GLN A 20 -1.70 -4.10 10.94
N THR A 21 -1.83 -3.06 11.76
CA THR A 21 -3.12 -2.67 12.35
C THR A 21 -4.13 -2.26 11.29
N ALA A 22 -3.72 -1.48 10.28
CA ALA A 22 -4.60 -1.08 9.18
C ALA A 22 -5.08 -2.29 8.37
N MET A 23 -4.21 -3.26 8.07
CA MET A 23 -4.60 -4.48 7.37
C MET A 23 -5.53 -5.40 8.19
N ALA A 24 -5.47 -5.31 9.52
CA ALA A 24 -6.39 -6.03 10.41
C ALA A 24 -7.77 -5.36 10.54
N SER A 25 -7.96 -4.17 9.96
CA SER A 25 -9.24 -3.45 9.99
C SER A 25 -10.25 -4.02 8.98
N PHE A 26 -11.51 -3.63 9.13
CA PHE A 26 -12.58 -4.08 8.24
C PHE A 26 -12.40 -3.55 6.81
N ALA A 27 -12.63 -4.41 5.81
CA ALA A 27 -12.49 -4.04 4.41
C ALA A 27 -13.61 -3.08 3.95
N MET A 28 -13.21 -2.01 3.27
CA MET A 28 -14.14 -1.03 2.72
C MET A 28 -14.67 -1.46 1.35
N HIS A 29 -15.95 -1.21 1.05
CA HIS A 29 -16.48 -1.48 -0.28
C HIS A 29 -16.00 -0.42 -1.29
N HIS A 30 -15.39 -0.86 -2.40
CA HIS A 30 -14.71 0.01 -3.36
C HIS A 30 -15.58 1.08 -4.05
N ARG A 31 -16.91 1.04 -3.91
CA ARG A 31 -17.82 2.05 -4.48
C ARG A 31 -18.32 3.08 -3.48
N THR A 32 -17.98 2.98 -2.19
CA THR A 32 -18.46 3.91 -1.16
C THR A 32 -17.74 5.26 -1.23
N ALA A 33 -18.37 6.29 -0.66
CA ALA A 33 -17.76 7.62 -0.55
C ALA A 33 -16.46 7.59 0.28
N ASP A 34 -16.45 6.82 1.37
CA ASP A 34 -15.28 6.68 2.24
C ASP A 34 -14.08 6.06 1.50
N PHE A 35 -14.32 5.04 0.66
CA PHE A 35 -13.26 4.43 -0.14
C PHE A 35 -12.72 5.43 -1.17
N ARG A 36 -13.61 6.17 -1.85
CA ARG A 36 -13.20 7.21 -2.82
C ARG A 36 -12.33 8.27 -2.15
N ALA A 37 -12.74 8.77 -0.99
CA ALA A 37 -11.97 9.75 -0.23
C ALA A 37 -10.59 9.20 0.21
N LEU A 38 -10.54 7.96 0.71
CA LEU A 38 -9.30 7.28 1.06
C LEU A 38 -8.38 7.14 -0.16
N PHE A 39 -8.91 6.64 -1.29
CA PHE A 39 -8.12 6.37 -2.48
C PHE A 39 -7.59 7.66 -3.11
N SER A 40 -8.39 8.73 -3.16
CA SER A 40 -7.93 10.05 -3.61
C SER A 40 -6.78 10.59 -2.76
N ARG A 41 -6.84 10.42 -1.43
CA ARG A 41 -5.73 10.79 -0.54
C ARG A 41 -4.48 9.94 -0.82
N VAL A 42 -4.63 8.62 -0.97
CA VAL A 42 -3.50 7.74 -1.31
C VAL A 42 -2.79 8.19 -2.60
N LEU A 43 -3.53 8.55 -3.65
CA LEU A 43 -2.93 9.05 -4.88
C LEU A 43 -2.18 10.38 -4.68
N SER A 44 -2.73 11.30 -3.87
CA SER A 44 -2.06 12.56 -3.53
C SER A 44 -0.76 12.34 -2.74
N ASP A 45 -0.82 11.49 -1.71
CA ASP A 45 0.33 11.18 -0.85
C ASP A 45 1.45 10.49 -1.66
N LEU A 46 1.08 9.61 -2.60
CA LEU A 46 2.05 8.97 -3.51
C LEU A 46 2.71 9.97 -4.47
N LYS A 47 1.96 10.93 -5.02
CA LYS A 47 2.55 12.02 -5.85
C LYS A 47 3.59 12.79 -5.05
N GLN A 48 3.28 13.14 -3.80
CA GLN A 48 4.20 13.82 -2.90
C GLN A 48 5.43 12.97 -2.57
N PHE A 49 5.24 11.69 -2.23
CA PHE A 49 6.33 10.78 -1.87
C PHE A 49 7.30 10.53 -3.02
N ILE A 50 6.77 10.34 -4.24
CA ILE A 50 7.57 10.10 -5.45
C ILE A 50 8.19 11.42 -5.98
N GLY A 51 7.60 12.57 -5.66
CA GLY A 51 8.05 13.88 -6.14
C GLY A 51 7.65 14.15 -7.59
N THR A 52 6.43 13.75 -7.99
CA THR A 52 5.94 13.90 -9.36
C THR A 52 4.67 14.75 -9.44
N ASN A 53 4.54 15.51 -10.53
CA ASN A 53 3.31 16.24 -10.87
C ASN A 53 2.38 15.43 -11.80
N ASN A 54 2.88 14.32 -12.37
CA ASN A 54 2.10 13.46 -13.25
C ASN A 54 1.09 12.60 -12.46
N ASP A 55 0.18 11.95 -13.17
CA ASP A 55 -0.69 10.96 -12.56
C ASP A 55 0.10 9.74 -12.08
N VAL A 56 -0.35 9.20 -10.94
CA VAL A 56 0.17 7.97 -10.35
C VAL A 56 -0.88 6.89 -10.47
N LEU A 57 -0.45 5.68 -10.83
CA LEU A 57 -1.32 4.53 -10.99
C LEU A 57 -1.05 3.54 -9.86
N VAL A 58 -2.11 3.06 -9.22
CA VAL A 58 -2.04 1.97 -8.24
C VAL A 58 -2.54 0.71 -8.91
N LEU A 59 -1.66 -0.28 -9.05
CA LEU A 59 -1.98 -1.57 -9.62
C LEU A 59 -2.22 -2.58 -8.50
N THR A 60 -3.30 -3.36 -8.58
CA THR A 60 -3.57 -4.48 -7.67
C THR A 60 -2.76 -5.71 -8.08
N ALA A 61 -1.44 -5.54 -8.20
CA ALA A 61 -0.47 -6.54 -8.65
C ALA A 61 0.87 -6.35 -7.91
N SER A 62 1.79 -7.29 -8.10
CA SER A 62 3.18 -7.14 -7.64
C SER A 62 3.99 -6.25 -8.60
N GLY A 63 5.24 -5.97 -8.23
CA GLY A 63 6.18 -5.27 -9.12
C GLY A 63 6.36 -5.97 -10.48
N THR A 64 6.33 -7.31 -10.52
CA THR A 64 6.40 -8.07 -11.77
C THR A 64 5.19 -7.80 -12.65
N GLY A 65 3.98 -7.82 -12.10
CA GLY A 65 2.77 -7.54 -12.88
C GLY A 65 2.73 -6.10 -13.42
N ALA A 66 3.34 -5.15 -12.69
CA ALA A 66 3.52 -3.79 -13.19
C ALA A 66 4.51 -3.73 -14.37
N MET A 67 5.62 -4.48 -14.31
CA MET A 67 6.61 -4.53 -15.39
C MET A 67 6.08 -5.21 -16.65
N GLU A 68 5.28 -6.27 -16.51
CA GLU A 68 4.71 -6.99 -17.67
C GLU A 68 3.62 -6.18 -18.39
N GLY A 69 2.96 -5.26 -17.70
CA GLY A 69 1.89 -4.43 -18.26
C GLY A 69 2.33 -3.09 -18.85
N ALA A 70 3.62 -2.73 -18.75
CA ALA A 70 4.20 -1.49 -19.26
C ALA A 70 4.75 -1.66 -20.69
#